data_AF-A0A2T4WGB7-F1
#
_entry.id   AF-A0A2T4WGB7-F1
#
_cell.length_a   1.000
_cell.length_b   1.000
_cell.length_c   1.000
_cell.angle_alpha   90.00
_cell.angle_beta   90.00
_cell.angle_gamma   90.00
#
_symmetry.space_group_name_H-M   'P 1'
#
loop_
_entity.id
_entity.type
_entity.pdbx_description
1 polymer ?
#
loop_
_entity_poly.entity_id
_entity_poly.type
_entity_poly.pdbx_seq_one_letter_code
_entity_poly.pdbx_strand_id
1 'polypeptide(L)'
;DAVGFTEHYAASIAYFGELLGWKNTLVEHHNSGGKKKEVGAKAVWESMNEYDLPLYNKALERFAPKLQGYELRKPRIPREPLTKRMMNYLRALSSKF
;
A
#
# COMPACT_ATOMS: atom_id res chain seq x y z
N ASP A 1 2.57 1.44 -17.62
CA ASP A 1 3.04 2.74 -17.11
C ASP A 1 2.42 3.11 -15.75
N ALA A 2 2.90 2.49 -14.68
CA ALA A 2 2.45 2.78 -13.31
C ALA A 2 3.66 2.62 -12.38
N VAL A 3 3.83 3.53 -11.42
CA VAL A 3 4.90 3.52 -10.41
C VAL A 3 4.27 3.66 -9.04
N GLY A 4 4.80 2.94 -8.06
CA GLY A 4 4.33 2.94 -6.68
C GLY A 4 5.43 3.45 -5.76
N PHE A 5 5.04 4.09 -4.66
CA PHE A 5 5.97 4.62 -3.67
C PHE A 5 5.73 3.93 -2.34
N THR A 6 6.80 3.62 -1.63
CA THR A 6 6.76 3.00 -0.30
C THR A 6 6.12 3.93 0.73
N GLU A 7 6.35 5.25 0.62
CA GLU A 7 5.74 6.27 1.47
C GLU A 7 4.22 6.36 1.28
N HIS A 8 3.77 6.13 0.05
CA HIS A 8 2.36 6.11 -0.34
C HIS A 8 1.89 4.68 -0.63
N TYR A 9 2.33 3.70 0.15
CA TYR A 9 2.10 2.28 -0.15
C TYR A 9 0.61 1.93 -0.31
N ALA A 10 -0.24 2.38 0.62
CA ALA A 10 -1.67 2.10 0.55
C ALA A 10 -2.34 2.71 -0.68
N ALA A 11 -1.99 3.96 -1.03
CA ALA A 11 -2.49 4.63 -2.22
C ALA A 11 -2.00 3.95 -3.51
N SER A 12 -0.74 3.53 -3.54
CA SER A 12 -0.14 2.80 -4.66
C SER A 12 -0.85 1.47 -4.91
N ILE A 13 -1.13 0.71 -3.85
CA ILE A 13 -1.86 -0.55 -3.94
C ILE A 13 -3.31 -0.35 -4.41
N ALA A 14 -3.99 0.70 -3.94
CA ALA A 14 -5.34 1.02 -4.40
C ALA A 14 -5.36 1.43 -5.88
N TYR A 15 -4.40 2.24 -6.32
CA TYR A 15 -4.23 2.62 -7.73
C TYR A 15 -3.96 1.42 -8.63
N PHE A 16 -3.03 0.53 -8.24
CA PHE A 16 -2.75 -0.68 -8.99
C PHE A 16 -3.95 -1.63 -9.02
N GLY A 17 -4.69 -1.73 -7.93
CA GLY A 17 -5.90 -2.55 -7.90
C GLY A 17 -6.96 -2.09 -8.88
N GLU A 18 -7.11 -0.77 -9.06
CA GLU A 18 -8.01 -0.22 -10.07
C GLU A 18 -7.46 -0.44 -11.50
N LEU A 19 -6.18 -0.14 -11.73
CA LEU A 19 -5.56 -0.20 -13.04
C LEU A 19 -5.44 -1.64 -13.58
N LEU A 20 -5.16 -2.61 -12.70
CA LEU A 20 -4.95 -4.02 -13.06
C LEU A 20 -6.17 -4.90 -12.77
N GLY A 21 -7.28 -4.31 -12.30
CA GLY A 21 -8.51 -5.03 -11.99
C GLY A 21 -8.37 -6.02 -10.82
N TRP A 22 -7.44 -5.78 -9.88
CA TRP A 22 -7.26 -6.66 -8.74
C TRP A 22 -8.44 -6.53 -7.78
N LYS A 23 -9.13 -7.66 -7.56
CA LYS A 23 -10.27 -7.74 -6.64
C LYS A 23 -9.85 -7.88 -5.17
N ASN A 24 -8.61 -8.32 -4.93
CA ASN A 24 -8.09 -8.76 -3.63
C ASN A 24 -6.75 -8.10 -3.33
N THR A 25 -6.74 -6.80 -3.05
CA THR A 25 -5.52 -6.09 -2.66
C THR A 25 -5.50 -5.90 -1.17
N LEU A 26 -4.72 -6.71 -0.47
CA LEU A 26 -4.44 -6.51 0.95
C LEU A 26 -3.19 -5.66 1.08
N VAL A 27 -3.26 -4.62 1.90
CA VAL A 27 -2.09 -3.83 2.29
C VAL A 27 -1.51 -4.51 3.52
N GLU A 28 -0.39 -5.21 3.34
CA GLU A 28 0.40 -5.73 4.46
C GLU A 28 1.50 -4.72 4.79
N HIS A 29 1.42 -4.10 5.95
CA HIS A 29 2.51 -3.30 6.48
C HIS A 29 3.52 -4.22 7.16
N HIS A 30 4.47 -4.76 6.39
CA HIS A 30 5.62 -5.51 6.91
C HIS A 30 6.72 -4.61 7.50
N ASN A 31 6.48 -3.31 7.63
CA ASN A 31 7.44 -2.37 8.19
C ASN A 31 7.50 -2.50 9.72
N SER A 32 7.98 -3.65 10.23
CA SER A 32 8.90 -3.64 11.36
C SER A 32 10.21 -3.03 10.88
N GLY A 33 10.15 -1.76 10.47
CA GLY A 33 11.28 -1.03 9.91
C GLY A 33 12.44 -1.22 10.87
N GLY A 34 13.50 -1.89 10.42
CA GLY A 34 14.72 -2.00 11.20
C GLY A 34 15.03 -0.60 11.71
N LYS A 35 15.19 -0.46 13.06
CA LYS A 35 15.38 0.83 13.76
C LYS A 35 16.06 1.81 12.82
N LYS A 36 15.40 2.93 12.49
CA LYS A 36 15.96 3.99 11.64
C LYS A 36 17.40 4.21 12.07
N LYS A 37 18.35 3.60 11.34
CA LYS A 37 19.76 3.83 11.59
C LYS A 37 19.95 5.27 11.17
N GLU A 38 20.35 6.13 12.11
CA GLU A 38 20.72 7.49 11.76
C GLU A 38 21.69 7.40 10.58
N VAL A 39 21.31 8.02 9.47
CA VAL A 39 22.13 8.03 8.26
C VAL A 39 23.32 8.92 8.59
N GLY A 40 24.39 8.32 9.09
CA GLY A 40 25.66 9.00 9.28
C GLY A 40 26.07 9.61 7.94
N ALA A 41 26.17 10.94 7.91
CA ALA A 41 26.52 11.75 6.75
C ALA A 41 25.56 11.65 5.54
N LYS A 42 24.39 12.31 5.65
CA LYS A 42 23.43 12.53 4.56
C LYS A 42 24.08 12.93 3.22
N ALA A 43 25.06 13.85 3.25
CA ALA A 43 25.74 14.31 2.04
C ALA A 43 26.51 13.20 1.29
N VAL A 44 27.12 12.26 2.02
CA VAL A 44 27.81 11.11 1.41
C VAL A 44 26.78 10.18 0.78
N TRP A 45 25.69 9.89 1.48
CA TRP A 45 24.60 9.10 0.92
C TRP A 45 23.98 9.75 -0.33
N GLU A 46 23.76 11.07 -0.32
CA GLU A 46 23.24 11.80 -1.48
C GLU A 46 24.21 11.74 -2.66
N SER A 47 25.52 11.90 -2.42
CA SER A 47 26.53 11.77 -3.48
C SER A 47 26.58 10.37 -4.09
N MET A 48 26.32 9.33 -3.29
CA MET A 48 26.23 7.95 -3.79
C MET A 48 24.95 7.71 -4.61
N ASN A 49 23.91 8.52 -4.44
CA ASN A 49 22.61 8.39 -5.09
C ASN A 49 22.34 9.54 -6.08
N GLU A 50 23.39 10.13 -6.66
CA GLU A 50 23.28 11.30 -7.54
C GLU A 50 22.37 11.08 -8.75
N TYR A 51 22.26 9.84 -9.24
CA TYR A 51 21.36 9.48 -10.35
C TYR A 51 19.95 9.10 -9.88
N ASP A 52 19.84 8.40 -8.76
CA ASP A 52 18.58 7.89 -8.25
C ASP A 52 17.73 9.00 -7.64
N LEU A 53 18.35 10.01 -7.02
CA LEU A 53 17.64 11.14 -6.42
C LEU A 53 16.85 11.96 -7.45
N PRO A 54 17.44 12.44 -8.56
CA PRO A 54 16.70 13.10 -9.62
C PRO A 54 15.64 12.20 -10.27
N LEU A 55 15.93 10.90 -10.41
CA LEU A 55 14.97 9.95 -10.98
C LEU A 55 13.75 9.77 -10.08
N TYR A 56 13.97 9.61 -8.77
CA TYR A 56 12.91 9.52 -7.77
C TYR A 56 12.06 10.80 -7.74
N ASN A 57 12.69 11.97 -7.79
CA ASN A 57 11.99 13.26 -7.84
C ASN A 57 11.13 13.40 -9.10
N LYS A 58 11.66 13.03 -10.28
CA LYS A 58 10.89 13.02 -11.53
C LYS A 58 9.72 12.03 -11.48
N ALA A 59 9.91 10.88 -10.83
CA ALA A 59 8.84 9.92 -10.63
C ALA A 59 7.75 10.50 -9.72
N LEU A 60 8.12 11.16 -8.62
CA LEU A 60 7.18 11.82 -7.72
C LEU A 60 6.39 12.92 -8.45
N GLU A 61 7.06 13.83 -9.17
CA GLU A 61 6.37 14.89 -9.92
C GLU A 61 5.35 14.34 -10.93
N ARG A 62 5.69 13.23 -11.59
CA ARG A 62 4.82 12.62 -12.60
C ARG A 62 3.68 11.78 -12.03
N PHE A 63 3.92 11.06 -10.94
CA PHE A 63 3.00 10.02 -10.45
C PHE A 63 2.31 10.36 -9.12
N ALA A 64 2.87 11.25 -8.29
CA ALA A 64 2.24 11.67 -7.03
C ALA A 64 0.85 12.29 -7.24
N PRO A 65 0.60 13.16 -8.26
CA PRO A 65 -0.73 13.70 -8.49
C PRO A 65 -1.80 12.63 -8.78
N LYS A 66 -1.39 11.51 -9.42
CA LYS A 66 -2.29 10.38 -9.67
C LYS A 66 -2.64 9.61 -8.41
N LEU A 67 -1.71 9.58 -7.44
CA LEU A 67 -1.87 8.87 -6.18
C LEU A 67 -2.67 9.68 -5.15
N GLN A 68 -2.72 11.01 -5.24
CA GLN A 68 -3.50 11.87 -4.34
C GLN A 68 -4.99 11.45 -4.25
N GLY A 69 -5.61 11.06 -5.37
CA GLY A 69 -7.00 10.58 -5.37
C GLY A 69 -7.22 9.23 -4.66
N TYR A 70 -6.14 8.52 -4.35
CA TYR A 70 -6.13 7.25 -3.64
C TYR A 70 -5.62 7.39 -2.21
N GLU A 71 -5.10 8.56 -1.82
CA GLU A 71 -4.76 8.85 -0.44
C GLU A 71 -6.02 8.73 0.42
N LEU A 72 -5.90 8.05 1.57
CA LEU A 72 -7.01 7.72 2.49
C LEU A 72 -8.04 6.71 1.95
N ARG A 73 -7.96 6.30 0.67
CA ARG A 73 -8.83 5.25 0.13
C ARG A 73 -8.41 3.92 0.73
N LYS A 74 -9.31 3.30 1.51
CA LYS A 74 -9.06 1.96 2.04
C LYS A 74 -8.95 0.98 0.85
N PRO A 75 -7.90 0.14 0.80
CA PRO A 75 -7.78 -0.92 -0.19
C PRO A 75 -9.04 -1.78 -0.17
N ARG A 76 -9.40 -2.36 -1.32
CA ARG A 76 -10.57 -3.22 -1.41
C ARG A 76 -10.29 -4.53 -0.68
N ILE A 77 -10.73 -4.62 0.59
CA ILE A 77 -10.64 -5.84 1.39
C ILE A 77 -11.77 -6.78 0.92
N PRO A 78 -11.47 -8.00 0.46
CA PRO A 78 -12.51 -8.95 0.12
C PRO A 78 -13.33 -9.28 1.37
N ARG A 79 -14.66 -9.19 1.24
CA ARG A 79 -15.56 -9.72 2.27
C ARG A 79 -15.35 -11.22 2.36
N GLU A 80 -15.51 -11.78 3.56
CA GLU A 80 -15.46 -13.23 3.75
C GLU A 80 -16.40 -13.93 2.75
N PRO A 81 -16.02 -15.13 2.24
CA PRO A 81 -16.87 -15.91 1.36
C PRO A 81 -18.29 -16.07 1.94
N LEU A 82 -19.31 -16.03 1.09
CA LEU A 82 -20.71 -16.11 1.52
C LEU A 82 -20.96 -17.32 2.42
N THR A 83 -20.35 -18.46 2.10
CA THR A 83 -20.42 -19.71 2.87
C THR A 83 -19.91 -19.55 4.30
N LYS A 84 -18.75 -18.89 4.49
CA LYS A 84 -18.18 -18.62 5.81
C LYS A 84 -19.07 -17.67 6.61
N ARG A 85 -19.63 -16.64 5.96
CA ARG A 85 -20.56 -15.69 6.58
C ARG A 85 -21.86 -16.37 7.02
N MET A 86 -22.41 -17.27 6.18
CA MET A 86 -23.60 -18.05 6.49
C MET A 86 -23.37 -18.99 7.67
N MET A 87 -22.24 -19.71 7.69
CA MET A 87 -21.90 -20.61 8.80
C MET A 87 -21.73 -19.85 10.12
N ASN A 88 -21.09 -18.69 10.11
CA ASN A 88 -20.97 -17.83 11.28
C ASN A 88 -22.34 -17.34 11.78
N TYR A 89 -23.24 -16.99 10.86
CA TYR A 89 -24.60 -16.55 11.20
C TYR A 89 -25.44 -17.69 11.80
N LEU A 90 -25.40 -18.88 11.20
CA LEU A 90 -26.08 -20.07 11.72
C LEU A 90 -25.53 -20.46 13.10
N ARG A 91 -24.21 -20.39 13.30
CA ARG A 91 -23.58 -20.65 14.60
C ARG A 91 -24.01 -19.63 15.66
N ALA A 92 -24.10 -18.34 15.31
CA ALA A 92 -24.56 -17.29 16.22
C ALA A 92 -26.05 -17.41 16.58
N LEU A 93 -26.89 -17.90 15.65
CA LEU A 93 -28.29 -18.23 15.92
C LEU A 93 -28.41 -19.45 16.83
N SER A 94 -27.61 -20.48 16.57
CA SER A 94 -27.57 -21.69 17.40
C SER A 94 -27.05 -21.44 18.82
N SER A 95 -26.16 -20.47 19.04
CA SER A 95 -25.60 -20.22 20.39
C SER A 95 -26.53 -19.41 21.31
N LYS A 96 -27.68 -18.96 20.80
CA LYS A 96 -28.70 -18.25 21.58
C LYS A 96 -29.82 -19.18 22.08
N PHE A 97 -29.77 -20.46 21.71
CA PHE A 97 -30.63 -21.54 22.19
C PHE A 97 -29.78 -22.57 22.92
#